data_AF-A0A918YHS0-F1
#
_entry.id   AF-A0A918YHS0-F1
#
_cell.length_a   1.000
_cell.length_b   1.000
_cell.length_c   1.000
_cell.angle_alpha   90.00
_cell.angle_beta   90.00
_cell.angle_gamma   90.00
#
_symmetry.space_group_name_H-M   'P 1'
#
loop_
_entity.id
_entity.type
_entity.pdbx_description
1 polymer ?
#
loop_
_entity_poly.entity_id
_entity_poly.type
_entity_poly.pdbx_seq_one_letter_code
_entity_poly.pdbx_strand_id
1 'polypeptide(L)' 'MIPEKRDHKAAWIRRGSRGGRPPNFDKERYKDRNTVERAIGKLKQFRAVATRYDERGYVYLGTVTAAALLIWLRS' A
#
# COMPACT_ATOMS: atom_id res chain seq x y z
N MET A 1 -10.20 -14.59 10.34
CA MET A 1 -11.11 -13.43 10.18
C MET A 1 -11.23 -12.77 11.54
N ILE A 2 -10.60 -11.61 11.74
CA ILE A 2 -10.73 -10.86 13.00
C ILE A 2 -12.13 -10.24 13.00
N PRO A 3 -12.98 -10.45 14.02
CA PRO A 3 -14.33 -9.91 14.04
C PRO A 3 -14.27 -8.38 14.10
N GLU A 4 -14.82 -7.71 13.09
CA GLU A 4 -15.02 -6.26 13.12
C GLU A 4 -16.09 -5.95 14.17
N LYS A 5 -15.75 -5.10 15.15
CA LYS A 5 -16.70 -4.68 16.20
C LYS A 5 -17.85 -3.90 15.56
N ARG A 6 -19.06 -4.47 15.62
CA ARG A 6 -20.33 -3.87 15.12
C ARG A 6 -20.57 -2.42 15.56
N ASP A 7 -20.02 -1.99 16.70
CA ASP A 7 -20.41 -0.74 17.37
C ASP A 7 -19.32 0.35 17.43
N HIS A 8 -18.37 0.36 16.49
CA HIS A 8 -17.38 1.45 16.41
C HIS A 8 -18.03 2.83 16.30
N LYS A 9 -19.10 2.95 15.51
CA LYS A 9 -19.83 4.19 15.28
C LYS A 9 -20.52 4.72 16.55
N ALA A 10 -21.17 3.84 17.33
CA ALA A 10 -21.85 4.21 18.57
C ALA A 10 -20.87 4.60 19.68
N ALA A 11 -19.69 3.98 19.72
CA ALA A 11 -18.61 4.36 20.62
C ALA A 11 -17.95 5.70 20.25
N TRP A 12 -18.04 6.13 18.99
CA TRP A 12 -17.61 7.46 18.55
C TRP A 12 -18.61 8.54 18.92
N ILE A 13 -19.90 8.31 18.65
CA ILE A 13 -20.97 9.24 19.03
C ILE A 13 -20.90 9.54 20.54
N ARG A 14 -20.66 8.52 21.37
CA ARG A 14 -20.45 8.68 22.82
C ARG A 14 -19.22 9.50 23.21
N ARG A 15 -18.15 9.49 22.41
CA ARG A 15 -16.90 10.19 22.73
C ARG A 15 -16.85 11.63 22.21
N GLY A 16 -17.75 12.04 21.32
CA GLY A 16 -17.83 13.41 20.82
C GLY A 16 -16.48 13.90 20.24
N SER A 17 -16.14 15.17 20.46
CA SER A 17 -14.87 15.78 19.99
C SER A 17 -13.61 15.14 20.60
N ARG A 18 -13.72 14.43 21.72
CA ARG A 18 -12.64 13.65 22.35
C ARG A 18 -12.41 12.28 21.67
N GLY A 19 -13.30 11.88 20.76
CA GLY A 19 -13.23 10.61 20.02
C GLY A 19 -12.22 10.58 18.88
N GLY A 20 -11.59 11.71 18.56
CA GLY A 20 -10.67 11.85 17.43
C GLY A 20 -11.40 12.01 16.08
N ARG A 21 -10.62 12.26 15.02
CA ARG A 21 -11.15 12.42 13.66
C ARG A 21 -11.83 11.13 13.22
N PRO A 22 -13.12 11.15 12.78
CA PRO A 22 -13.73 9.97 12.20
C PRO A 22 -12.89 9.53 11.00
N PRO A 23 -12.68 8.22 10.77
CA PRO A 23 -12.05 7.80 9.55
C PRO A 23 -13.05 8.14 8.45
N ASN A 24 -12.84 9.26 7.75
CA ASN A 24 -13.44 9.49 6.46
C ASN A 24 -12.75 8.51 5.51
N PHE A 25 -13.05 7.23 5.72
CA PHE A 25 -12.54 6.11 4.97
C PHE A 25 -13.25 6.15 3.63
N ASP A 26 -12.65 6.89 2.73
CA ASP A 26 -13.05 6.92 1.36
C ASP A 26 -12.74 5.54 0.76
N LYS A 27 -13.80 4.74 0.60
CA LYS A 27 -13.72 3.39 0.06
C LYS A 27 -13.21 3.39 -1.37
N GLU A 28 -13.51 4.43 -2.16
CA GLU A 28 -13.05 4.52 -3.55
C GLU A 28 -11.56 4.81 -3.58
N ARG A 29 -11.10 5.82 -2.81
CA ARG A 29 -9.68 6.10 -2.67
C ARG A 29 -8.88 4.93 -2.09
N TYR A 30 -9.49 4.13 -1.22
CA TYR A 30 -8.84 2.94 -0.66
C TYR A 30 -8.79 1.75 -1.64
N LYS A 31 -9.73 1.65 -2.60
CA LYS A 31 -9.69 0.61 -3.65
C LYS A 31 -8.49 0.78 -4.57
N ASP A 32 -8.16 2.02 -4.93
CA ASP A 32 -7.01 2.31 -5.80
C ASP A 32 -5.67 1.88 -5.19
N ARG A 33 -5.61 1.78 -3.86
CA ARG A 33 -4.42 1.31 -3.13
C ARG A 33 -4.06 -0.14 -3.48
N ASN A 34 -5.05 -1.00 -3.74
CA ASN A 34 -4.81 -2.40 -4.11
C ASN A 34 -4.03 -2.50 -5.44
N THR A 35 -4.25 -1.59 -6.38
CA THR A 35 -3.50 -1.56 -7.65
C THR A 35 -2.02 -1.27 -7.40
N VAL A 36 -1.73 -0.28 -6.54
CA VAL A 36 -0.36 0.07 -6.15
C VAL A 36 0.30 -1.06 -5.36
N GLU A 37 -0.42 -1.66 -4.39
CA GLU A 37 0.09 -2.80 -3.60
C GLU A 37 0.42 -4.00 -4.48
N ARG A 38 -0.43 -4.33 -5.47
CA ARG A 38 -0.15 -5.39 -6.45
C ARG A 38 1.06 -5.08 -7.31
N ALA A 39 1.22 -3.84 -7.77
CA ALA A 39 2.38 -3.42 -8.55
C ALA A 39 3.69 -3.54 -7.72
N ILE A 40 3.67 -3.10 -6.46
CA ILE A 40 4.80 -3.26 -5.54
C ILE A 40 5.07 -4.75 -5.26
N GLY A 41 4.03 -5.57 -5.11
CA GLY A 41 4.15 -7.01 -4.97
C GLY A 41 4.87 -7.66 -6.14
N LYS A 42 4.53 -7.28 -7.39
CA LYS A 42 5.22 -7.72 -8.61
C LYS A 42 6.67 -7.25 -8.64
N LEU A 43 6.94 -5.99 -8.28
CA LEU A 43 8.32 -5.46 -8.19
C LEU A 43 9.17 -6.26 -7.20
N LYS A 44 8.60 -6.67 -6.07
CA LYS A 44 9.29 -7.48 -5.06
C LYS A 44 9.52 -8.94 -5.48
N GLN A 45 8.93 -9.42 -6.58
CA GLN A 45 9.30 -10.74 -7.13
C GLN A 45 10.71 -10.73 -7.71
N PHE A 46 11.20 -9.57 -8.14
CA PHE A 46 12.58 -9.42 -8.61
C PHE A 46 13.52 -9.38 -7.40
N ARG A 47 14.33 -10.42 -7.24
CA ARG A 47 15.27 -10.56 -6.10
C ARG A 47 16.16 -9.33 -5.91
N ALA A 48 16.65 -8.75 -7.00
CA ALA A 48 17.48 -7.54 -6.97
C ALA A 48 16.77 -6.33 -6.32
N VAL A 49 15.47 -6.15 -6.61
CA VAL A 49 14.65 -5.09 -6.02
C VAL A 49 14.31 -5.41 -4.56
N ALA A 50 14.03 -6.68 -4.24
CA ALA A 50 13.64 -7.11 -2.91
C ALA A 50 14.77 -6.98 -1.87
N THR A 51 15.99 -7.33 -2.25
CA THR A 51 17.13 -7.34 -1.32
C THR A 51 17.84 -5.99 -1.21
N ARG A 52 17.72 -5.12 -2.22
CA ARG A 52 18.32 -3.77 -2.25
C ARG A 52 19.77 -3.76 -1.73
N TYR A 53 20.66 -4.49 -2.40
CA TYR A 53 22.09 -4.48 -2.07
C TYR A 53 22.86 -3.35 -2.76
N ASP A 54 22.20 -2.58 -3.62
CA ASP A 54 22.81 -1.45 -4.31
C ASP A 54 23.19 -0.33 -3.32
N GLU A 55 24.49 -0.08 -3.19
CA GLU A 55 25.04 0.96 -2.32
C GLU A 55 24.70 2.38 -2.82
N ARG A 56 24.46 2.52 -4.13
CA ARG A 56 24.17 3.80 -4.78
C ARG A 56 22.71 3.87 -5.20
N GLY A 57 22.02 4.93 -4.78
CA GLY A 57 20.59 5.12 -5.03
C GLY A 57 20.21 5.13 -6.51
N TYR A 58 21.07 5.61 -7.42
CA TYR A 58 20.80 5.61 -8.86
C TYR A 58 20.86 4.20 -9.48
N VAL A 59 21.70 3.30 -8.95
CA VAL A 59 21.77 1.91 -9.40
C VAL A 59 20.49 1.19 -8.99
N TYR A 60 20.06 1.38 -7.74
CA TYR A 60 18.78 0.88 -7.26
C TYR A 60 17.59 1.43 -8.07
N LEU A 61 17.61 2.72 -8.42
CA LEU A 61 16.56 3.29 -9.26
C LEU A 61 16.54 2.60 -10.62
N GLY A 62 17.69 2.38 -11.25
CA GLY A 62 17.81 1.66 -12.51
C GLY A 62 17.26 0.23 -12.44
N THR A 63 17.55 -0.51 -11.37
CA THR A 63 17.02 -1.88 -11.19
C THR A 63 15.50 -1.89 -11.02
N VAL A 64 14.95 -0.93 -10.28
CA VAL A 64 13.50 -0.74 -10.13
C VAL A 64 12.86 -0.36 -11.46
N THR A 65 13.46 0.56 -12.23
CA THR A 65 12.94 0.97 -13.55
C THR A 65 12.95 -0.19 -14.54
N ALA A 66 14.03 -0.97 -14.59
CA ALA A 66 14.10 -2.16 -15.44
C ALA A 66 13.03 -3.19 -15.05
N ALA A 67 12.85 -3.48 -13.76
CA ALA A 67 11.80 -4.37 -13.29
C ALA A 67 10.39 -3.85 -13.64
N ALA A 68 10.15 -2.54 -13.51
CA ALA A 68 8.90 -1.92 -13.89
C ALA A 68 8.61 -2.05 -15.40
N LEU A 69 9.62 -1.85 -16.25
CA LEU A 69 9.50 -2.05 -17.71
C LEU A 69 9.17 -3.49 -18.07
N LEU A 70 9.82 -4.47 -17.41
CA LEU A 70 9.54 -5.88 -17.63
C LEU A 70 8.11 -6.26 -17.22
N ILE A 71 7.62 -5.72 -16.10
CA ILE A 71 6.22 -5.92 -15.68
C ILE A 71 5.27 -5.29 -16.70
N TRP A 72 5.59 -4.12 -17.23
CA TRP A 72 4.76 -3.42 -18.22
C TRP A 72 4.68 -4.17 -19.55
N LEU A 73 5.81 -4.66 -20.07
CA LEU A 73 5.87 -5.45 -21.31
C LEU A 73 5.17 -6.81 -21.20
N ARG A 74 5.03 -7.34 -19.98
CA ARG A 74 4.41 -8.64 -19.70
C ARG A 74 2.91 -8.54 -19.40
N SER A 75 2.40 -7.32 -19.21
CA SER A 75 1.04 -7.05 -18.73
C SER A 75 0.00 -6.97 -19.84
#